data_AF-A0A2K0VZ12-F1
#
_entry.id   AF-A0A2K0VZ12-F1
#
_cell.length_a   1.000
_cell.length_b   1.000
_cell.length_c   1.000
_cell.angle_alpha   90.00
_cell.angle_beta   90.00
_cell.angle_gamma   90.00
#
_symmetry.space_group_name_H-M   'P 1'
#
loop_
_entity.id
_entity.type
_entity.pdbx_description
1 polymer ?
#
loop_
_entity_poly.entity_id
_entity_poly.type
_entity_poly.pdbx_seq_one_letter_code
_entity_poly.pdbx_strand_id
1 'polypeptide(L)'
;MDGMSVENLQALSIIAFTDMGNGDMSRAWPIIGSLTRTVEYLQLSVETDDRQQGPLLKPLTSLSPSQNWTQEEERRRVFWSIFNLDRLCSVMTGWNTSLTSDDVRRRLPADGGLWHKEETVLTPYFGIWDRSAAKMGNSIVFLPAHYPSPDQVAEAPPETPSTNTKTPKGNDTVDMTTVGAFAYCIEATESLSRVTTYFLQQRINFRDRQEVGNWLTRFKELDLRLVHWKMFLPQKWKDSNISRRPTIINMDPNLTLAHITHNTSMILLHQQIAYPSPQWTSIVRMPSAHSAETCQIAAAETATITRKYLKYTPENSPVNSQFAFCVFVSARALLVHWRFYKTDLAPEFWVLVESLDDFSKRWAGPLSRSKSSSSLPGKYSAQLRALHKKCTEDPDYSPDVVGYSTDSFITQTSNYLSQGQADNQRSSQARAVVASSALQNSFDSGTQRSILNPGPPGGHLSFLPQISPTNPGVEHNSPDELSAISTVLMDQDFMQLDRVISFDDMMFTAQTIDDQGGAFSMNNWTLG
;
A
#
# COMPACT_ATOMS: atom_id res chain seq x y z
N MET A 1 22.12 -21.47 1.02
CA MET A 1 21.87 -20.43 2.04
C MET A 1 22.09 -21.17 3.34
N ASP A 2 23.28 -21.05 3.91
CA ASP A 2 23.81 -22.08 4.82
C ASP A 2 23.53 -21.75 6.31
N GLY A 3 22.57 -20.85 6.55
CA GLY A 3 22.09 -20.46 7.88
C GLY A 3 20.98 -19.39 7.82
N MET A 4 20.27 -19.19 8.93
CA MET A 4 19.26 -18.13 9.08
C MET A 4 19.80 -17.07 10.05
N SER A 5 20.09 -15.87 9.56
CA SER A 5 20.58 -14.73 10.36
C SER A 5 20.00 -13.41 9.85
N VAL A 6 20.15 -12.34 10.65
CA VAL A 6 19.68 -11.00 10.27
C VAL A 6 20.46 -10.46 9.06
N GLU A 7 21.76 -10.73 9.00
CA GLU A 7 22.66 -10.33 7.92
C GLU A 7 22.31 -11.02 6.61
N ASN A 8 21.92 -12.30 6.66
CA ASN A 8 21.42 -13.02 5.48
C ASN A 8 20.13 -12.37 4.95
N LEU A 9 19.22 -11.96 5.83
CA LEU A 9 18.02 -11.23 5.43
C LEU A 9 18.33 -9.86 4.83
N GLN A 10 19.28 -9.12 5.40
CA GLN A 10 19.76 -7.83 4.86
C GLN A 10 20.35 -8.01 3.46
N ALA A 11 21.27 -8.95 3.29
CA ALA A 11 21.91 -9.25 2.01
C ALA A 11 20.88 -9.64 0.93
N LEU A 12 19.95 -10.54 1.27
CA LEU A 12 18.88 -10.95 0.35
C LEU A 12 17.91 -9.82 0.04
N SER A 13 17.62 -8.94 1.01
CA SER A 13 16.79 -7.74 0.76
C SER A 13 17.46 -6.80 -0.23
N ILE A 14 18.78 -6.60 -0.13
CA ILE A 14 19.56 -5.80 -1.09
C ILE A 14 19.56 -6.45 -2.48
N ILE A 15 19.73 -7.78 -2.55
CA ILE A 15 19.70 -8.51 -3.83
C ILE A 15 18.31 -8.41 -4.46
N ALA A 16 17.24 -8.64 -3.70
CA ALA A 16 15.87 -8.52 -4.19
C ALA A 16 15.60 -7.11 -4.70
N PHE A 17 15.96 -6.08 -3.93
CA PHE A 17 15.83 -4.68 -4.34
C PHE A 17 16.61 -4.38 -5.64
N THR A 18 17.82 -4.94 -5.76
CA THR A 18 18.66 -4.76 -6.95
C THR A 18 18.05 -5.43 -8.18
N ASP A 19 17.59 -6.67 -8.05
CA ASP A 19 16.93 -7.41 -9.13
C ASP A 19 15.61 -6.72 -9.53
N MET A 20 14.85 -6.18 -8.58
CA MET A 20 13.65 -5.38 -8.86
C MET A 20 13.98 -4.12 -9.67
N GLY A 21 14.94 -3.30 -9.26
CA GLY A 21 15.26 -2.09 -10.02
C GLY A 21 15.92 -2.36 -11.37
N ASN A 22 16.62 -3.49 -11.53
CA ASN A 22 17.08 -4.00 -12.84
C ASN A 22 15.92 -4.51 -13.73
N GLY A 23 14.70 -4.59 -13.19
CA GLY A 23 13.54 -5.12 -13.88
C GLY A 23 13.56 -6.65 -14.05
N ASP A 24 14.35 -7.36 -13.25
CA ASP A 24 14.50 -8.81 -13.24
C ASP A 24 13.59 -9.45 -12.18
N MET A 25 12.29 -9.15 -12.28
CA MET A 25 11.28 -9.53 -11.27
C MET A 25 11.19 -11.04 -11.03
N SER A 26 11.41 -11.85 -12.07
CA SER A 26 11.43 -13.32 -11.96
C SER A 26 12.53 -13.84 -11.03
N ARG A 27 13.61 -13.08 -10.83
CA ARG A 27 14.69 -13.38 -9.87
C ARG A 27 14.39 -12.81 -8.49
N ALA A 28 13.74 -11.65 -8.42
CA ALA A 28 13.38 -11.01 -7.16
C ALA A 28 12.28 -11.77 -6.40
N TRP A 29 11.23 -12.27 -7.08
CA TRP A 29 10.06 -12.85 -6.41
C TRP A 29 10.38 -14.06 -5.52
N PRO A 30 11.17 -15.07 -5.96
CA PRO A 30 11.52 -16.19 -5.09
C PRO A 30 12.31 -15.75 -3.85
N ILE A 31 13.15 -14.71 -3.99
CA ILE A 31 13.90 -14.14 -2.87
C ILE A 31 12.93 -13.48 -1.89
N ILE A 32 12.00 -12.66 -2.37
CA ILE A 32 10.98 -12.01 -1.52
C ILE A 32 10.13 -13.07 -0.79
N GLY A 33 9.67 -14.11 -1.49
CA GLY A 33 8.93 -15.21 -0.87
C GLY A 33 9.75 -15.98 0.19
N SER A 34 11.06 -16.13 -0.01
CA SER A 34 11.95 -16.71 1.01
C SER A 34 12.14 -15.77 2.21
N LEU A 35 12.28 -14.47 1.96
CA LEU A 35 12.46 -13.43 2.98
C LEU A 35 11.25 -13.39 3.92
N THR A 36 10.02 -13.34 3.37
CA THR A 36 8.78 -13.28 4.16
C THR A 36 8.61 -14.49 5.06
N ARG A 37 9.03 -15.68 4.63
CA ARG A 37 8.98 -16.87 5.48
C ARG A 37 10.10 -16.91 6.53
N THR A 38 11.29 -16.42 6.17
CA THR A 38 12.46 -16.49 7.06
C THR A 38 12.39 -15.44 8.18
N VAL A 39 11.74 -14.30 7.97
CA VAL A 39 11.49 -13.33 9.07
C VAL A 39 10.62 -13.93 10.17
N GLU A 40 9.67 -14.80 9.84
CA GLU A 40 8.85 -15.52 10.83
C GLU A 40 9.67 -16.57 11.57
N TYR A 41 10.52 -17.34 10.87
CA TYR A 41 11.43 -18.29 11.50
C TYR A 41 12.38 -17.63 12.50
N LEU A 42 12.79 -16.39 12.21
CA LEU A 42 13.63 -15.57 13.08
C LEU A 42 12.84 -14.73 14.10
N GLN A 43 11.50 -14.84 14.11
CA GLN A 43 10.59 -14.12 15.00
C GLN A 43 10.75 -12.58 14.93
N LEU A 44 11.16 -12.04 13.78
CA LEU A 44 11.33 -10.60 13.59
C LEU A 44 10.01 -9.85 13.36
N SER A 45 8.92 -10.57 13.07
CA SER A 45 7.59 -9.99 12.83
C SER A 45 6.81 -9.69 14.12
N VAL A 46 7.31 -10.14 15.28
CA VAL A 46 6.67 -9.98 16.58
C VAL A 46 7.61 -9.28 17.56
N GLU A 47 7.08 -8.37 18.38
CA GLU A 47 7.77 -7.77 19.51
C GLU A 47 6.99 -8.08 20.79
N THR A 48 7.57 -8.91 21.65
CA THR A 48 6.94 -9.37 22.90
C THR A 48 6.96 -8.24 23.94
N ASP A 49 5.80 -7.89 24.47
CA ASP A 49 5.70 -7.07 25.67
C ASP A 49 5.68 -8.02 26.88
N ASP A 50 6.43 -7.72 27.95
CA ASP A 50 6.56 -8.57 29.15
C ASP A 50 5.22 -8.85 29.85
N ARG A 51 4.16 -8.16 29.44
CA ARG A 51 2.82 -8.17 30.04
C ARG A 51 1.85 -9.18 29.41
N GLN A 52 2.19 -9.83 28.30
CA GLN A 52 1.28 -10.77 27.63
C GLN A 52 1.61 -12.24 27.92
N GLN A 53 0.58 -13.02 28.25
CA GLN A 53 0.70 -14.48 28.36
C GLN A 53 1.02 -15.05 26.97
N GLY A 54 2.20 -15.64 26.83
CA GLY A 54 2.65 -16.24 25.57
C GLY A 54 1.84 -17.48 25.18
N PRO A 55 1.93 -17.91 23.90
CA PRO A 55 1.25 -19.11 23.42
C PRO A 55 1.70 -20.37 24.17
N LEU A 56 0.83 -21.38 24.23
CA LEU A 56 1.12 -22.68 24.86
C LEU A 56 2.34 -23.36 24.21
N LEU A 57 2.46 -23.25 22.89
CA LEU A 57 3.63 -23.67 22.15
C LEU A 57 4.47 -22.44 21.79
N LYS A 58 5.67 -22.35 22.35
CA LYS A 58 6.63 -21.30 22.01
C LYS A 58 7.34 -21.65 20.70
N PRO A 59 7.41 -20.72 19.73
CA PRO A 59 8.20 -20.92 18.51
C PRO A 59 9.67 -21.20 18.81
N LEU A 60 10.31 -21.98 17.95
CA LEU A 60 11.76 -22.20 18.03
C LEU A 60 12.47 -20.85 17.80
N THR A 61 13.19 -20.37 18.80
CA THR A 61 13.93 -19.10 18.70
C THR A 61 15.36 -19.40 18.26
N SER A 62 15.70 -19.08 17.00
CA SER A 62 17.03 -19.31 16.46
C SER A 62 17.99 -18.13 16.68
N LEU A 63 17.48 -16.92 16.93
CA LEU A 63 18.30 -15.74 17.24
C LEU A 63 18.49 -15.61 18.75
N SER A 64 19.68 -15.16 19.16
CA SER A 64 19.85 -14.64 20.51
C SER A 64 18.97 -13.41 20.74
N PRO A 65 18.57 -13.14 21.99
CA PRO A 65 17.97 -11.85 22.35
C PRO A 65 18.85 -10.68 21.90
N SER A 66 18.23 -9.56 21.55
CA SER A 66 18.97 -8.33 21.24
C SER A 66 19.77 -7.87 22.46
N GLN A 67 20.99 -7.40 22.22
CA GLN A 67 21.91 -6.96 23.28
C GLN A 67 21.60 -5.55 23.78
N ASN A 68 21.06 -4.71 22.90
CA ASN A 68 20.72 -3.33 23.17
C ASN A 68 19.56 -2.87 22.28
N TRP A 69 19.04 -1.68 22.57
CA TRP A 69 17.95 -1.07 21.81
C TRP A 69 18.30 -0.87 20.32
N THR A 70 19.55 -0.48 20.01
CA THR A 70 20.01 -0.23 18.63
C THR A 70 19.90 -1.49 17.76
N GLN A 71 20.30 -2.65 18.29
CA GLN A 71 20.18 -3.93 17.61
C GLN A 71 18.72 -4.36 17.45
N GLU A 72 17.85 -4.06 18.44
CA GLU A 72 16.41 -4.33 18.31
C GLU A 72 15.77 -3.46 17.23
N GLU A 73 16.16 -2.19 17.15
CA GLU A 73 15.73 -1.26 16.11
C GLU A 73 16.26 -1.66 14.72
N GLU A 74 17.49 -2.18 14.63
CA GLU A 74 18.02 -2.77 13.38
C GLU A 74 17.14 -3.93 12.92
N ARG A 75 16.85 -4.89 13.81
CA ARG A 75 15.94 -6.03 13.54
C ARG A 75 14.55 -5.55 13.10
N ARG A 76 14.02 -4.51 13.75
CA ARG A 76 12.74 -3.87 13.40
C ARG A 76 12.78 -3.30 11.98
N ARG A 77 13.84 -2.59 11.60
CA ARG A 77 14.00 -2.02 10.25
C ARG A 77 14.16 -3.08 9.17
N VAL A 78 14.87 -4.18 9.45
CA VAL A 78 14.99 -5.31 8.51
C VAL A 78 13.61 -5.92 8.23
N PHE A 79 12.82 -6.19 9.28
CA PHE A 79 11.45 -6.69 9.12
C PHE A 79 10.61 -5.74 8.26
N TRP A 80 10.58 -4.45 8.56
CA TRP A 80 9.77 -3.49 7.81
C TRP A 80 10.24 -3.26 6.37
N SER A 81 11.53 -3.44 6.09
CA SER A 81 12.04 -3.40 4.71
C SER A 81 11.49 -4.59 3.91
N ILE A 82 11.49 -5.78 4.50
CA ILE A 82 10.92 -7.00 3.88
C ILE A 82 9.40 -6.89 3.74
N PHE A 83 8.74 -6.28 4.72
CA PHE A 83 7.31 -5.99 4.67
C PHE A 83 6.96 -5.13 3.44
N ASN A 84 7.67 -4.03 3.20
CA ASN A 84 7.44 -3.19 2.03
C ASN A 84 7.70 -3.94 0.71
N LEU A 85 8.71 -4.83 0.66
CA LEU A 85 8.96 -5.69 -0.50
C LEU A 85 7.78 -6.65 -0.78
N ASP A 86 7.20 -7.27 0.25
CA ASP A 86 6.01 -8.14 0.13
C ASP A 86 4.80 -7.35 -0.40
N ARG A 87 4.55 -6.16 0.16
CA ARG A 87 3.46 -5.27 -0.29
C ARG A 87 3.64 -4.81 -1.72
N LEU A 88 4.82 -4.33 -2.08
CA LEU A 88 5.11 -3.87 -3.43
C LEU A 88 4.98 -5.01 -4.46
N CYS A 89 5.49 -6.20 -4.13
CA CYS A 89 5.36 -7.39 -4.97
C CYS A 89 3.89 -7.71 -5.26
N SER A 90 3.06 -7.75 -4.21
CA SER A 90 1.61 -7.97 -4.31
C SER A 90 0.92 -6.91 -5.17
N VAL A 91 1.21 -5.62 -4.94
CA VAL A 91 0.60 -4.50 -5.70
C VAL A 91 0.95 -4.56 -7.19
N MET A 92 2.22 -4.85 -7.51
CA MET A 92 2.69 -4.88 -8.91
C MET A 92 2.12 -6.08 -9.69
N THR A 93 1.95 -7.23 -9.04
CA THR A 93 1.60 -8.50 -9.68
C THR A 93 0.12 -8.86 -9.58
N GLY A 94 -0.61 -8.22 -8.67
CA GLY A 94 -1.96 -8.64 -8.31
C GLY A 94 -2.00 -9.92 -7.47
N TRP A 95 -0.86 -10.41 -6.97
CA TRP A 95 -0.81 -11.56 -6.06
C TRP A 95 -1.22 -11.17 -4.64
N ASN A 96 -1.55 -12.17 -3.82
CA ASN A 96 -1.83 -11.96 -2.40
C ASN A 96 -0.54 -11.64 -1.63
N THR A 97 -0.68 -10.87 -0.56
CA THR A 97 0.38 -10.64 0.42
C THR A 97 0.68 -11.89 1.25
N SER A 98 1.94 -12.05 1.65
CA SER A 98 2.39 -13.17 2.48
C SER A 98 2.29 -12.86 3.98
N LEU A 99 2.68 -11.64 4.38
CA LEU A 99 2.68 -11.23 5.79
C LEU A 99 1.31 -10.64 6.16
N THR A 100 0.52 -11.36 6.96
CA THR A 100 -0.85 -10.97 7.33
C THR A 100 -0.93 -10.32 8.71
N SER A 101 -2.13 -9.87 9.12
CA SER A 101 -2.37 -9.34 10.47
C SER A 101 -2.09 -10.36 11.58
N ASP A 102 -2.22 -11.64 11.28
CA ASP A 102 -2.04 -12.71 12.24
C ASP A 102 -0.56 -12.96 12.53
N ASP A 103 0.29 -12.66 11.54
CA ASP A 103 1.73 -12.95 11.57
C ASP A 103 2.55 -11.76 12.12
N VAL A 104 1.97 -10.56 12.12
CA VAL A 104 2.68 -9.30 12.39
C VAL A 104 2.13 -8.61 13.63
N ARG A 105 3.00 -8.50 14.65
CA ARG A 105 2.79 -7.69 15.84
C ARG A 105 4.08 -6.95 16.17
N ARG A 106 4.40 -5.94 15.37
CA ARG A 106 5.67 -5.21 15.44
C ARG A 106 5.44 -3.71 15.60
N ARG A 107 6.29 -3.05 16.39
CA ARG A 107 6.30 -1.58 16.49
C ARG A 107 6.84 -0.96 15.21
N LEU A 108 6.36 0.23 14.85
CA LEU A 108 6.90 1.04 13.76
C LEU A 108 8.37 1.40 14.03
N PRO A 109 9.19 1.61 12.99
CA PRO A 109 10.58 2.03 13.17
C PRO A 109 10.64 3.45 13.78
N ALA A 110 11.65 3.68 14.62
CA ALA A 110 11.92 4.99 15.19
C ALA A 110 12.40 5.98 14.12
N ASP A 111 12.47 7.25 14.48
CA ASP A 111 13.12 8.26 13.65
C ASP A 111 14.59 7.90 13.40
N GLY A 112 15.04 8.07 12.15
CA GLY A 112 16.40 7.71 11.75
C GLY A 112 17.47 8.52 12.49
N GLY A 113 17.18 9.77 12.85
CA GLY A 113 18.09 10.61 13.64
C GLY A 113 18.21 10.14 15.09
N LEU A 114 17.14 9.62 15.69
CA LEU A 114 17.16 9.02 17.02
C LEU A 114 17.92 7.69 17.00
N TRP A 115 17.67 6.85 15.98
CA TRP A 115 18.41 5.59 15.79
C TRP A 115 19.92 5.83 15.62
N HIS A 116 20.31 6.80 14.79
CA HIS A 116 21.72 7.15 14.58
C HIS A 116 22.42 7.65 15.86
N LYS A 117 21.69 8.30 16.76
CA LYS A 117 22.19 8.75 18.07
C LYS A 117 22.12 7.68 19.15
N GLU A 118 21.62 6.49 18.82
CA GLU A 118 21.34 5.40 19.77
C GLU A 118 20.39 5.83 20.91
N GLU A 119 19.50 6.78 20.63
CA GLU A 119 18.54 7.30 21.61
C GLU A 119 17.37 6.32 21.76
N THR A 120 17.25 5.73 22.95
CA THR A 120 16.22 4.73 23.23
C THR A 120 14.84 5.39 23.27
N VAL A 121 13.98 5.01 22.33
CA VAL A 121 12.60 5.47 22.24
C VAL A 121 11.64 4.31 22.04
N LEU A 122 10.39 4.51 22.46
CA LEU A 122 9.29 3.60 22.22
C LEU A 122 8.41 4.13 21.10
N THR A 123 8.11 3.28 20.14
CA THR A 123 7.23 3.57 19.00
C THR A 123 5.96 2.74 19.08
N PRO A 124 4.88 3.14 18.40
CA PRO A 124 3.64 2.38 18.45
C PRO A 124 3.62 1.13 17.59
N TYR A 125 2.74 0.18 17.92
CA TYR A 125 2.47 -1.03 17.14
C TYR A 125 1.66 -0.75 15.88
N PHE A 126 2.15 -1.12 14.70
CA PHE A 126 1.41 -0.90 13.47
C PHE A 126 0.22 -1.87 13.32
N GLY A 127 -0.98 -1.34 13.08
CA GLY A 127 -2.20 -2.12 12.88
C GLY A 127 -2.41 -2.54 11.43
N ILE A 128 -2.25 -3.84 11.15
CA ILE A 128 -2.58 -4.46 9.86
C ILE A 128 -4.03 -4.98 9.89
N TRP A 129 -4.78 -4.78 8.80
CA TRP A 129 -6.16 -5.28 8.72
C TRP A 129 -6.21 -6.80 8.48
N ASP A 130 -7.13 -7.45 9.18
CA ASP A 130 -7.45 -8.86 8.96
C ASP A 130 -8.19 -9.03 7.62
N ARG A 131 -7.92 -10.15 6.93
CA ARG A 131 -8.69 -10.62 5.78
C ARG A 131 -10.18 -10.81 6.11
N SER A 132 -10.58 -11.03 7.37
CA SER A 132 -11.99 -11.06 7.74
C SER A 132 -12.69 -9.69 7.58
N ALA A 133 -11.95 -8.59 7.77
CA ALA A 133 -12.40 -7.23 7.48
C ALA A 133 -12.50 -6.94 5.95
N ALA A 134 -11.93 -7.83 5.13
CA ALA A 134 -12.00 -7.77 3.68
C ALA A 134 -13.34 -8.24 3.09
N LYS A 135 -14.15 -9.00 3.84
CA LYS A 135 -15.43 -9.50 3.33
C LYS A 135 -16.39 -8.35 3.09
N MET A 136 -16.92 -8.25 1.86
CA MET A 136 -17.93 -7.26 1.48
C MET A 136 -19.15 -7.35 2.41
N GLY A 137 -19.60 -6.20 2.94
CA GLY A 137 -20.70 -6.10 3.90
C GLY A 137 -20.27 -5.93 5.36
N ASN A 138 -18.99 -6.14 5.70
CA ASN A 138 -18.45 -5.75 7.00
C ASN A 138 -18.05 -4.28 6.94
N SER A 139 -18.78 -3.40 7.66
CA SER A 139 -18.34 -2.02 7.83
C SER A 139 -17.04 -2.01 8.61
N ILE A 140 -16.03 -1.36 8.05
CA ILE A 140 -14.78 -1.15 8.76
C ILE A 140 -15.04 0.03 9.69
N VAL A 141 -15.23 -0.26 10.98
CA VAL A 141 -15.40 0.77 12.00
C VAL A 141 -14.29 1.80 11.80
N PHE A 142 -14.72 3.05 11.61
CA PHE A 142 -13.85 4.21 11.50
C PHE A 142 -13.19 4.45 12.86
N LEU A 143 -12.14 3.69 13.14
CA LEU A 143 -11.15 4.08 14.11
C LEU A 143 -10.18 4.98 13.33
N PRO A 144 -9.85 6.18 13.84
CA PRO A 144 -8.64 6.89 13.46
C PRO A 144 -7.44 5.92 13.44
N ALA A 145 -6.27 6.35 12.98
CA ALA A 145 -5.04 5.56 13.12
C ALA A 145 -4.62 5.39 14.61
N HIS A 146 -5.52 4.92 15.47
CA HIS A 146 -5.29 4.46 16.81
C HIS A 146 -4.50 3.18 16.68
N TYR A 147 -3.20 3.34 16.80
CA TYR A 147 -2.32 2.26 17.19
C TYR A 147 -2.94 1.60 18.42
N PRO A 148 -3.40 0.34 18.32
CA PRO A 148 -4.01 -0.30 19.46
C PRO A 148 -2.95 -0.39 20.55
N SER A 149 -3.19 0.30 21.67
CA SER A 149 -2.48 -0.01 22.90
C SER A 149 -2.94 -1.42 23.34
N PRO A 150 -2.08 -2.27 23.92
CA PRO A 150 -2.38 -3.66 24.24
C PRO A 150 -3.65 -3.91 25.08
N ASP A 151 -4.20 -2.86 25.70
CA ASP A 151 -5.31 -2.95 26.66
C ASP A 151 -6.71 -3.04 26.02
N GLN A 152 -6.88 -2.84 24.70
CA GLN A 152 -8.23 -2.80 24.09
C GLN A 152 -8.78 -4.13 23.57
N VAL A 153 -8.02 -5.23 23.61
CA VAL A 153 -8.51 -6.54 23.12
C VAL A 153 -9.07 -7.41 24.25
N ALA A 154 -8.85 -7.05 25.51
CA ALA A 154 -9.29 -7.85 26.64
C ALA A 154 -9.79 -6.97 27.79
N GLU A 155 -11.04 -6.52 27.74
CA GLU A 155 -11.93 -6.48 28.90
C GLU A 155 -13.30 -5.89 28.53
N ALA A 156 -14.30 -6.76 28.43
CA ALA A 156 -15.65 -6.43 28.88
C ALA A 156 -15.94 -7.33 30.10
N PRO A 157 -16.03 -6.76 31.31
CA PRO A 157 -16.85 -7.38 32.35
C PRO A 157 -17.84 -6.39 33.01
N PRO A 158 -18.84 -6.92 33.75
CA PRO A 158 -20.03 -6.19 34.16
C PRO A 158 -19.79 -5.25 35.35
N GLU A 159 -20.65 -4.24 35.44
CA GLU A 159 -20.71 -3.23 36.50
C GLU A 159 -20.88 -3.82 37.92
N THR A 160 -20.16 -3.30 38.91
CA THR A 160 -20.64 -2.74 40.21
C THR A 160 -19.47 -2.27 41.11
N PRO A 161 -19.70 -1.41 42.13
CA PRO A 161 -18.80 -0.26 42.38
C PRO A 161 -17.85 -0.38 43.59
N SER A 162 -16.94 0.61 43.63
CA SER A 162 -16.15 1.14 44.75
C SER A 162 -14.93 0.34 45.25
N THR A 163 -13.72 0.91 45.14
CA THR A 163 -12.96 1.53 46.25
C THR A 163 -11.78 2.34 45.70
N ASN A 164 -11.57 3.54 46.26
CA ASN A 164 -10.54 4.52 45.88
C ASN A 164 -9.10 3.98 45.83
N THR A 165 -8.46 4.03 44.67
CA THR A 165 -7.00 4.22 44.56
C THR A 165 -6.69 5.15 43.39
N LYS A 166 -5.91 6.21 43.65
CA LYS A 166 -5.48 7.20 42.67
C LYS A 166 -4.41 6.59 41.77
N THR A 167 -4.78 6.01 40.63
CA THR A 167 -3.88 5.78 39.50
C THR A 167 -3.96 6.97 38.54
N PRO A 168 -2.83 7.46 38.00
CA PRO A 168 -2.87 8.54 37.03
C PRO A 168 -3.49 7.99 35.74
N LYS A 169 -4.62 8.58 35.32
CA LYS A 169 -5.15 8.39 33.97
C LYS A 169 -4.07 8.86 32.99
N GLY A 170 -3.32 7.92 32.43
CA GLY A 170 -2.39 8.20 31.33
C GLY A 170 -3.21 8.65 30.13
N ASN A 171 -2.86 9.79 29.54
CA ASN A 171 -3.44 10.20 28.27
C ASN A 171 -3.12 9.14 27.21
N ASP A 172 -4.15 8.51 26.64
CA ASP A 172 -4.13 7.52 25.55
C ASP A 172 -3.62 8.08 24.19
N THR A 173 -2.87 9.17 24.20
CA THR A 173 -2.27 9.74 23.00
C THR A 173 -0.95 9.05 22.75
N VAL A 174 -0.95 8.13 21.78
CA VAL A 174 0.25 7.52 21.22
C VAL A 174 1.23 8.61 20.80
N ASP A 175 2.45 8.58 21.36
CA ASP A 175 3.49 9.54 21.03
C ASP A 175 4.05 9.28 19.63
N MET A 176 3.61 10.09 18.67
CA MET A 176 4.07 10.07 17.27
C MET A 176 5.32 10.95 17.04
N THR A 177 5.85 11.59 18.09
CA THR A 177 7.03 12.46 17.95
C THR A 177 8.30 11.65 17.68
N THR A 178 8.35 10.40 18.13
CA THR A 178 9.48 9.47 18.00
C THR A 178 9.52 8.71 16.67
N VAL A 179 8.47 8.82 15.86
CA VAL A 179 8.31 8.16 14.58
C VAL A 179 8.84 9.05 13.44
N GLY A 180 9.62 8.45 12.53
CA GLY A 180 10.27 9.15 11.40
C GLY A 180 9.70 8.79 10.03
N ALA A 181 10.32 9.35 8.98
CA ALA A 181 9.87 9.21 7.59
C ALA A 181 9.70 7.76 7.10
N PHE A 182 10.51 6.81 7.58
CA PHE A 182 10.40 5.41 7.18
C PHE A 182 9.08 4.76 7.63
N ALA A 183 8.56 5.12 8.80
CA ALA A 183 7.26 4.65 9.27
C ALA A 183 6.11 5.15 8.40
N TYR A 184 6.13 6.43 8.01
CA TYR A 184 5.13 6.98 7.08
C TYR A 184 5.21 6.32 5.71
N CYS A 185 6.41 5.96 5.24
CA CYS A 185 6.57 5.18 4.03
C CYS A 185 5.92 3.78 4.14
N ILE A 186 6.04 3.12 5.29
CA ILE A 186 5.39 1.82 5.56
C ILE A 186 3.87 1.99 5.56
N GLU A 187 3.34 3.00 6.25
CA GLU A 187 1.91 3.29 6.31
C GLU A 187 1.31 3.57 4.93
N ALA A 188 1.98 4.39 4.11
CA ALA A 188 1.55 4.69 2.76
C ALA A 188 1.59 3.44 1.87
N THR A 189 2.63 2.62 2.00
CA THR A 189 2.78 1.37 1.22
C THR A 189 1.72 0.33 1.59
N GLU A 190 1.40 0.19 2.88
CA GLU A 190 0.28 -0.62 3.34
C GLU A 190 -1.06 -0.07 2.82
N SER A 191 -1.26 1.25 2.83
CA SER A 191 -2.48 1.88 2.30
C SER A 191 -2.67 1.59 0.80
N LEU A 192 -1.58 1.67 0.02
CA LEU A 192 -1.57 1.27 -1.39
C LEU A 192 -1.96 -0.21 -1.55
N SER A 193 -1.37 -1.10 -0.75
CA SER A 193 -1.70 -2.53 -0.77
C SER A 193 -3.16 -2.82 -0.43
N ARG A 194 -3.74 -2.06 0.50
CA ARG A 194 -5.17 -2.17 0.86
C ARG A 194 -6.09 -1.78 -0.28
N VAL A 195 -5.80 -0.68 -0.99
CA VAL A 195 -6.56 -0.30 -2.18
C VAL A 195 -6.51 -1.42 -3.22
N THR A 196 -5.35 -2.02 -3.47
CA THR A 196 -5.27 -3.13 -4.41
C THR A 196 -6.06 -4.36 -3.93
N THR A 197 -5.87 -4.78 -2.67
CA THR A 197 -6.42 -6.04 -2.14
C THR A 197 -7.93 -5.96 -1.87
N TYR A 198 -8.39 -4.88 -1.25
CA TYR A 198 -9.76 -4.74 -0.74
C TYR A 198 -10.69 -3.97 -1.68
N PHE A 199 -10.18 -3.47 -2.79
CA PHE A 199 -10.99 -2.80 -3.80
C PHE A 199 -10.76 -3.37 -5.20
N LEU A 200 -9.51 -3.34 -5.71
CA LEU A 200 -9.24 -3.74 -7.10
C LEU A 200 -9.30 -5.25 -7.35
N GLN A 201 -8.90 -6.07 -6.38
CA GLN A 201 -8.89 -7.54 -6.51
C GLN A 201 -10.25 -8.18 -6.14
N GLN A 202 -11.22 -7.40 -5.64
CA GLN A 202 -12.51 -7.92 -5.24
C GLN A 202 -13.31 -8.40 -6.46
N ARG A 203 -13.87 -9.61 -6.36
CA ARG A 203 -14.75 -10.15 -7.39
C ARG A 203 -16.16 -9.68 -7.08
N ILE A 204 -16.72 -8.87 -7.97
CA ILE A 204 -18.02 -8.24 -7.80
C ILE A 204 -18.92 -8.65 -8.96
N ASN A 205 -20.12 -9.12 -8.64
CA ASN A 205 -21.19 -9.31 -9.59
C ASN A 205 -21.95 -7.99 -9.78
N PHE A 206 -21.62 -7.26 -10.84
CA PHE A 206 -22.24 -5.97 -11.15
C PHE A 206 -23.74 -6.03 -11.50
N ARG A 207 -24.33 -7.23 -11.60
CA ARG A 207 -25.78 -7.40 -11.73
C ARG A 207 -26.49 -7.38 -10.39
N ASP A 208 -25.76 -7.59 -9.29
CA ASP A 208 -26.27 -7.55 -7.94
C ASP A 208 -26.09 -6.14 -7.36
N ARG A 209 -27.22 -5.45 -7.12
CA ARG A 209 -27.24 -4.09 -6.56
C ARG A 209 -26.64 -4.04 -5.15
N GLN A 210 -26.79 -5.10 -4.36
CA GLN A 210 -26.26 -5.15 -3.00
C GLN A 210 -24.74 -5.30 -3.01
N GLU A 211 -24.17 -6.15 -3.87
CA GLU A 211 -22.71 -6.26 -4.02
C GLU A 211 -22.09 -4.94 -4.50
N VAL A 212 -22.73 -4.26 -5.46
CA VAL A 212 -22.27 -2.94 -5.92
C VAL A 212 -22.36 -1.90 -4.80
N GLY A 213 -23.41 -1.91 -3.98
CA GLY A 213 -23.54 -1.03 -2.82
C GLY A 213 -22.44 -1.24 -1.78
N ASN A 214 -22.13 -2.50 -1.48
CA ASN A 214 -21.04 -2.87 -0.59
C ASN A 214 -19.67 -2.42 -1.13
N TRP A 215 -19.45 -2.56 -2.44
CA TRP A 215 -18.23 -2.10 -3.10
C TRP A 215 -18.08 -0.58 -3.06
N LEU A 216 -19.15 0.19 -3.30
CA LEU A 216 -19.15 1.66 -3.18
C LEU A 216 -18.95 2.14 -1.73
N THR A 217 -19.51 1.40 -0.77
CA THR A 217 -19.25 1.65 0.66
C THR A 217 -17.78 1.46 0.97
N ARG A 218 -17.17 0.37 0.46
CA ARG A 218 -15.74 0.13 0.62
C ARG A 218 -14.86 1.19 -0.06
N PHE A 219 -15.26 1.68 -1.23
CA PHE A 219 -14.63 2.84 -1.87
C PHE A 219 -14.60 4.05 -0.92
N LYS A 220 -15.75 4.41 -0.35
CA LYS A 220 -15.88 5.54 0.59
C LYS A 220 -15.01 5.35 1.84
N GLU A 221 -15.01 4.15 2.43
CA GLU A 221 -14.20 3.83 3.62
C GLU A 221 -12.70 4.02 3.34
N LEU A 222 -12.23 3.55 2.18
CA LEU A 222 -10.83 3.69 1.78
C LEU A 222 -10.47 5.14 1.43
N ASP A 223 -11.35 5.87 0.73
CA ASP A 223 -11.15 7.30 0.38
C ASP A 223 -11.00 8.14 1.65
N LEU A 224 -11.95 8.03 2.58
CA LEU A 224 -11.90 8.76 3.85
C LEU A 224 -10.66 8.40 4.67
N ARG A 225 -10.21 7.14 4.63
CA ARG A 225 -8.97 6.74 5.32
C ARG A 225 -7.76 7.45 4.73
N LEU A 226 -7.64 7.49 3.41
CA LEU A 226 -6.53 8.18 2.73
C LEU A 226 -6.58 9.69 3.03
N VAL A 227 -7.75 10.32 2.94
CA VAL A 227 -7.94 11.75 3.29
C VAL A 227 -7.49 12.01 4.73
N HIS A 228 -7.94 11.21 5.70
CA HIS A 228 -7.53 11.39 7.09
C HIS A 228 -6.03 11.15 7.30
N TRP A 229 -5.43 10.17 6.63
CA TRP A 229 -3.99 9.95 6.70
C TRP A 229 -3.22 11.21 6.30
N LYS A 230 -3.62 11.88 5.19
CA LYS A 230 -3.06 13.19 4.79
C LYS A 230 -3.24 14.25 5.90
N MET A 231 -4.42 14.32 6.50
CA MET A 231 -4.72 15.32 7.55
C MET A 231 -3.84 15.15 8.81
N PHE A 232 -3.48 13.92 9.17
CA PHE A 232 -2.70 13.60 10.38
C PHE A 232 -1.18 13.56 10.17
N LEU A 233 -0.68 13.84 8.96
CA LEU A 233 0.76 13.97 8.73
C LEU A 233 1.33 15.08 9.64
N PRO A 234 2.36 14.79 10.47
CA PRO A 234 2.83 15.76 11.45
C PRO A 234 3.32 17.06 10.83
N GLN A 235 3.01 18.17 11.50
CA GLN A 235 3.43 19.50 11.06
C GLN A 235 4.96 19.65 10.97
N LYS A 236 5.76 18.91 11.75
CA LYS A 236 7.24 18.88 11.65
C LYS A 236 7.78 18.38 10.29
N TRP A 237 6.91 17.79 9.47
CA TRP A 237 7.20 17.36 8.10
C TRP A 237 6.54 18.27 7.05
N LYS A 238 5.70 19.22 7.50
CA LYS A 238 5.24 20.40 6.76
C LYS A 238 6.16 21.61 7.00
N ASP A 239 6.79 21.69 8.18
CA ASP A 239 7.72 22.71 8.65
C ASP A 239 9.03 22.03 9.08
N SER A 240 10.06 22.15 8.25
CA SER A 240 11.39 21.53 8.39
C SER A 240 12.27 22.13 9.52
N ASN A 241 11.71 22.33 10.72
CA ASN A 241 12.37 22.94 11.87
C ASN A 241 13.36 22.01 12.63
N ILE A 242 14.13 21.17 11.92
CA ILE A 242 15.19 20.32 12.53
C ILE A 242 16.60 20.63 11.98
N SER A 243 16.79 21.68 11.17
CA SER A 243 18.16 22.18 10.89
C SER A 243 18.23 23.69 10.75
N ARG A 244 18.97 24.32 11.67
CA ARG A 244 19.26 25.76 11.70
C ARG A 244 20.25 26.21 10.61
N ARG A 245 20.15 25.69 9.37
CA ARG A 245 21.03 26.06 8.24
C ARG A 245 20.27 26.02 6.88
N PRO A 246 20.14 27.13 6.12
CA PRO A 246 19.09 27.29 5.10
C PRO A 246 19.53 27.06 3.63
N THR A 247 20.65 26.40 3.33
CA THR A 247 21.21 26.37 1.96
C THR A 247 20.94 25.09 1.16
N ILE A 248 20.29 24.07 1.72
CA ILE A 248 20.07 22.78 1.03
C ILE A 248 18.60 22.39 1.17
N ILE A 249 17.85 22.42 0.05
CA ILE A 249 16.54 21.75 -0.01
C ILE A 249 16.81 20.25 0.06
N ASN A 250 16.52 19.65 1.21
CA ASN A 250 16.72 18.21 1.43
C ASN A 250 15.37 17.49 1.40
N MET A 251 15.07 16.81 0.28
CA MET A 251 13.88 15.97 0.17
C MET A 251 14.19 14.58 0.73
N ASP A 252 13.67 14.27 1.93
CA ASP A 252 13.81 12.93 2.51
C ASP A 252 13.22 11.86 1.56
N PRO A 253 13.99 10.83 1.16
CA PRO A 253 13.53 9.82 0.20
C PRO A 253 12.32 9.01 0.67
N ASN A 254 12.23 8.68 1.97
CA ASN A 254 11.13 7.89 2.52
C ASN A 254 9.84 8.71 2.60
N LEU A 255 9.93 9.97 3.03
CA LEU A 255 8.79 10.87 3.08
C LEU A 255 8.29 11.21 1.68
N THR A 256 9.21 11.50 0.76
CA THR A 256 8.87 11.74 -0.65
C THR A 256 8.18 10.52 -1.26
N LEU A 257 8.71 9.32 -0.99
CA LEU A 257 8.09 8.08 -1.43
C LEU A 257 6.70 7.87 -0.80
N ALA A 258 6.52 8.20 0.48
CA ALA A 258 5.22 8.12 1.15
C ALA A 258 4.16 9.00 0.45
N HIS A 259 4.52 10.24 0.10
CA HIS A 259 3.59 11.18 -0.56
C HIS A 259 3.16 10.71 -1.95
N ILE A 260 4.11 10.31 -2.80
CA ILE A 260 3.75 9.82 -4.14
C ILE A 260 3.03 8.46 -4.08
N THR A 261 3.30 7.65 -3.04
CA THR A 261 2.57 6.39 -2.80
C THR A 261 1.13 6.67 -2.40
N HIS A 262 0.88 7.70 -1.57
CA HIS A 262 -0.46 8.18 -1.25
C HIS A 262 -1.20 8.67 -2.51
N ASN A 263 -0.58 9.53 -3.31
CA ASN A 263 -1.17 10.00 -4.58
C ASN A 263 -1.47 8.83 -5.52
N THR A 264 -0.59 7.83 -5.59
CA THR A 264 -0.82 6.61 -6.37
C THR A 264 -1.99 5.79 -5.82
N SER A 265 -2.14 5.71 -4.50
CA SER A 265 -3.27 5.05 -3.85
C SER A 265 -4.60 5.73 -4.22
N MET A 266 -4.62 7.07 -4.23
CA MET A 266 -5.77 7.84 -4.70
C MET A 266 -6.10 7.56 -6.17
N ILE A 267 -5.09 7.54 -7.06
CA ILE A 267 -5.28 7.20 -8.48
C ILE A 267 -5.90 5.80 -8.63
N LEU A 268 -5.31 4.79 -7.98
CA LEU A 268 -5.78 3.41 -8.08
C LEU A 268 -7.18 3.20 -7.50
N LEU A 269 -7.54 3.93 -6.44
CA LEU A 269 -8.88 3.87 -5.85
C LEU A 269 -9.93 4.53 -6.75
N HIS A 270 -9.62 5.71 -7.29
CA HIS A 270 -10.57 6.50 -8.08
C HIS A 270 -10.69 6.08 -9.55
N GLN A 271 -9.68 5.47 -10.15
CA GLN A 271 -9.67 5.21 -11.60
C GLN A 271 -10.86 4.36 -12.10
N GLN A 272 -11.33 3.39 -11.28
CA GLN A 272 -12.50 2.57 -11.65
C GLN A 272 -13.83 3.33 -11.58
N ILE A 273 -13.88 4.38 -10.76
CA ILE A 273 -15.03 5.28 -10.64
C ILE A 273 -14.97 6.36 -11.73
N ALA A 274 -13.76 6.83 -12.05
CA ALA A 274 -13.46 7.85 -13.05
C ALA A 274 -13.73 7.36 -14.48
N TYR A 275 -13.31 6.13 -14.79
CA TYR A 275 -13.32 5.58 -16.15
C TYR A 275 -14.14 4.27 -16.20
N PRO A 276 -15.45 4.31 -15.86
CA PRO A 276 -16.25 3.10 -15.76
C PRO A 276 -16.46 2.44 -17.13
N SER A 277 -16.51 1.11 -17.13
CA SER A 277 -16.90 0.34 -18.33
C SER A 277 -18.35 0.66 -18.73
N PRO A 278 -18.69 0.70 -20.04
CA PRO A 278 -20.05 0.98 -20.52
C PRO A 278 -21.13 0.05 -19.95
N GLN A 279 -20.74 -1.12 -19.45
CA GLN A 279 -21.64 -2.11 -18.86
C GLN A 279 -22.26 -1.63 -17.54
N TRP A 280 -21.65 -0.67 -16.83
CA TRP A 280 -22.09 -0.27 -15.47
C TRP A 280 -22.75 1.10 -15.42
N THR A 281 -22.50 1.96 -16.42
CA THR A 281 -23.10 3.31 -16.50
C THR A 281 -24.63 3.29 -16.57
N SER A 282 -25.24 2.16 -16.91
CA SER A 282 -26.71 1.96 -16.91
C SER A 282 -27.27 1.55 -15.54
N ILE A 283 -26.44 1.13 -14.59
CA ILE A 283 -26.85 0.51 -13.32
C ILE A 283 -26.82 1.51 -12.16
N VAL A 284 -25.77 2.34 -12.10
CA VAL A 284 -25.57 3.36 -11.05
C VAL A 284 -24.95 4.62 -11.64
N ARG A 285 -25.43 5.79 -11.19
CA ARG A 285 -24.77 7.07 -11.48
C ARG A 285 -23.53 7.22 -10.60
N MET A 286 -22.38 7.35 -11.25
CA MET A 286 -21.07 7.41 -10.59
C MET A 286 -20.54 8.86 -10.54
N PRO A 287 -19.77 9.25 -9.51
CA PRO A 287 -19.07 10.54 -9.45
C PRO A 287 -17.82 10.52 -10.36
N SER A 288 -18.00 10.18 -11.64
CA SER A 288 -16.89 9.94 -12.56
C SER A 288 -16.07 11.19 -12.84
N ALA A 289 -16.70 12.34 -13.03
CA ALA A 289 -15.99 13.60 -13.29
C ALA A 289 -15.06 14.00 -12.12
N HIS A 290 -15.57 13.96 -10.89
CA HIS A 290 -14.79 14.29 -9.69
C HIS A 290 -13.65 13.30 -9.43
N SER A 291 -13.92 12.00 -9.64
CA SER A 291 -12.88 10.97 -9.52
C SER A 291 -11.81 11.13 -10.61
N ALA A 292 -12.20 11.49 -11.83
CA ALA A 292 -11.26 11.76 -12.91
C ALA A 292 -10.37 12.97 -12.62
N GLU A 293 -10.95 14.06 -12.11
CA GLU A 293 -10.21 15.24 -11.65
C GLU A 293 -9.22 14.87 -10.54
N THR A 294 -9.66 14.09 -9.53
CA THR A 294 -8.79 13.58 -8.46
C THR A 294 -7.60 12.80 -9.03
N CYS A 295 -7.83 11.90 -9.98
CA CYS A 295 -6.76 11.15 -10.64
C CYS A 295 -5.78 12.07 -11.40
N GLN A 296 -6.28 13.08 -12.12
CA GLN A 296 -5.44 14.01 -12.88
C GLN A 296 -4.58 14.88 -11.97
N ILE A 297 -5.17 15.47 -10.92
CA ILE A 297 -4.45 16.31 -9.95
C ILE A 297 -3.39 15.46 -9.24
N ALA A 298 -3.72 14.23 -8.81
CA ALA A 298 -2.76 13.32 -8.19
C ALA A 298 -1.57 12.98 -9.11
N ALA A 299 -1.82 12.77 -10.40
CA ALA A 299 -0.77 12.51 -11.37
C ALA A 299 0.09 13.75 -11.64
N ALA A 300 -0.51 14.93 -11.76
CA ALA A 300 0.19 16.19 -11.97
C ALA A 300 1.07 16.58 -10.77
N GLU A 301 0.57 16.42 -9.54
CA GLU A 301 1.34 16.63 -8.32
C GLU A 301 2.48 15.61 -8.20
N THR A 302 2.25 14.34 -8.55
CA THR A 302 3.31 13.34 -8.61
C THR A 302 4.41 13.74 -9.59
N ALA A 303 4.07 14.32 -10.76
CA ALA A 303 5.05 14.84 -11.71
C ALA A 303 5.87 16.01 -11.11
N THR A 304 5.21 16.92 -10.42
CA THR A 304 5.85 18.06 -9.75
C THR A 304 6.82 17.61 -8.65
N ILE A 305 6.37 16.72 -7.75
CA ILE A 305 7.18 16.16 -6.66
C ILE A 305 8.39 15.41 -7.24
N THR A 306 8.17 14.56 -8.25
CA THR A 306 9.23 13.77 -8.89
C THR A 306 10.31 14.65 -9.51
N ARG A 307 9.91 15.67 -10.27
CA ARG A 307 10.84 16.62 -10.90
C ARG A 307 11.67 17.37 -9.86
N LYS A 308 11.07 17.78 -8.74
CA LYS A 308 11.78 18.45 -7.64
C LYS A 308 12.72 17.49 -6.91
N TYR A 309 12.30 16.25 -6.66
CA TYR A 309 13.15 15.22 -6.08
C TYR A 309 14.40 14.98 -6.94
N LEU A 310 14.23 14.82 -8.26
CA LEU A 310 15.34 14.67 -9.19
C LEU A 310 16.28 15.89 -9.18
N LYS A 311 15.73 17.10 -9.12
CA LYS A 311 16.52 18.34 -9.08
C LYS A 311 17.36 18.49 -7.80
N TYR A 312 16.84 18.06 -6.66
CA TYR A 312 17.45 18.32 -5.35
C TYR A 312 18.20 17.13 -4.74
N THR A 313 18.17 15.96 -5.40
CA THR A 313 18.93 14.78 -4.96
C THR A 313 20.11 14.48 -5.89
N PRO A 314 21.22 13.93 -5.37
CA PRO A 314 22.39 13.60 -6.18
C PRO A 314 22.06 12.64 -7.34
N GLU A 315 22.66 12.87 -8.51
CA GLU A 315 22.46 12.06 -9.72
C GLU A 315 22.88 10.58 -9.55
N ASN A 316 23.78 10.30 -8.61
CA ASN A 316 24.24 8.95 -8.29
C ASN A 316 23.40 8.25 -7.21
N SER A 317 22.37 8.92 -6.66
CA SER A 317 21.49 8.29 -5.67
C SER A 317 20.51 7.34 -6.38
N PRO A 318 20.46 6.05 -6.01
CA PRO A 318 19.47 5.14 -6.57
C PRO A 318 18.06 5.57 -6.18
N VAL A 319 17.09 5.24 -7.04
CA VAL A 319 15.67 5.53 -6.82
C VAL A 319 14.94 4.22 -6.55
N ASN A 320 14.07 4.22 -5.54
CA ASN A 320 13.31 3.04 -5.14
C ASN A 320 12.39 2.54 -6.29
N SER A 321 12.29 1.22 -6.48
CA SER A 321 11.40 0.62 -7.50
C SER A 321 9.93 1.01 -7.31
N GLN A 322 9.47 1.20 -6.08
CA GLN A 322 8.12 1.71 -5.78
C GLN A 322 7.93 3.14 -6.29
N PHE A 323 8.96 3.98 -6.23
CA PHE A 323 8.91 5.34 -6.78
C PHE A 323 8.67 5.27 -8.30
N ALA A 324 9.44 4.44 -9.01
CA ALA A 324 9.27 4.24 -10.44
C ALA A 324 7.86 3.71 -10.78
N PHE A 325 7.32 2.79 -9.97
CA PHE A 325 5.95 2.31 -10.11
C PHE A 325 4.91 3.43 -9.94
N CYS A 326 5.04 4.29 -8.92
CA CYS A 326 4.14 5.42 -8.69
C CYS A 326 4.12 6.41 -9.87
N VAL A 327 5.30 6.72 -10.41
CA VAL A 327 5.46 7.59 -11.60
C VAL A 327 4.83 6.95 -12.83
N PHE A 328 5.02 5.64 -13.01
CA PHE A 328 4.42 4.88 -14.10
C PHE A 328 2.88 4.86 -14.04
N VAL A 329 2.30 4.57 -12.88
CA VAL A 329 0.84 4.59 -12.68
C VAL A 329 0.27 5.98 -12.95
N SER A 330 0.94 7.03 -12.48
CA SER A 330 0.54 8.42 -12.73
C SER A 330 0.52 8.77 -14.22
N ALA A 331 1.57 8.39 -14.96
CA ALA A 331 1.63 8.64 -16.40
C ALA A 331 0.56 7.84 -17.17
N ARG A 332 0.31 6.59 -16.77
CA ARG A 332 -0.78 5.77 -17.35
C ARG A 332 -2.14 6.40 -17.11
N ALA A 333 -2.41 6.92 -15.92
CA ALA A 333 -3.68 7.57 -15.60
C ALA A 333 -3.97 8.76 -16.53
N LEU A 334 -2.95 9.54 -16.88
CA LEU A 334 -3.07 10.65 -17.84
C LEU A 334 -3.38 10.15 -19.27
N LEU A 335 -2.77 9.04 -19.71
CA LEU A 335 -3.12 8.42 -21.00
C LEU A 335 -4.56 7.89 -21.01
N VAL A 336 -4.98 7.19 -19.95
CA VAL A 336 -6.35 6.69 -19.82
C VAL A 336 -7.34 7.85 -19.87
N HIS A 337 -7.07 8.92 -19.12
CA HIS A 337 -7.90 10.12 -19.12
C HIS A 337 -8.04 10.72 -20.52
N TRP A 338 -6.90 10.96 -21.18
CA TRP A 338 -6.84 11.52 -22.53
C TRP A 338 -7.76 10.75 -23.50
N ARG A 339 -7.69 9.42 -23.46
CA ARG A 339 -8.42 8.54 -24.37
C ARG A 339 -9.89 8.39 -24.00
N PHE A 340 -10.20 8.28 -22.72
CA PHE A 340 -11.57 8.10 -22.24
C PHE A 340 -12.42 9.35 -22.47
N TYR A 341 -11.91 10.53 -22.09
CA TYR A 341 -12.65 11.80 -22.20
C TYR A 341 -12.42 12.54 -23.53
N LYS A 342 -11.53 12.02 -24.40
CA LYS A 342 -11.19 12.63 -25.69
C LYS A 342 -10.71 14.09 -25.55
N THR A 343 -9.90 14.33 -24.52
CA THR A 343 -9.29 15.63 -24.23
C THR A 343 -7.94 15.77 -24.95
N ASP A 344 -7.15 16.78 -24.62
CA ASP A 344 -5.73 16.82 -24.96
C ASP A 344 -4.91 16.05 -23.93
N LEU A 345 -3.80 15.45 -24.37
CA LEU A 345 -2.89 14.77 -23.45
C LEU A 345 -2.17 15.80 -22.57
N ALA A 346 -2.31 15.65 -21.25
CA ALA A 346 -1.67 16.50 -20.27
C ALA A 346 -0.12 16.48 -20.43
N PRO A 347 0.55 17.64 -20.44
CA PRO A 347 2.00 17.72 -20.66
C PRO A 347 2.82 17.00 -19.58
N GLU A 348 2.28 16.86 -18.37
CA GLU A 348 2.87 16.14 -17.24
C GLU A 348 3.15 14.67 -17.59
N PHE A 349 2.43 14.10 -18.56
CA PHE A 349 2.73 12.75 -19.07
C PHE A 349 4.19 12.64 -19.52
N TRP A 350 4.67 13.60 -20.33
CA TRP A 350 6.04 13.57 -20.83
C TRP A 350 7.06 13.87 -19.73
N VAL A 351 6.72 14.73 -18.77
CA VAL A 351 7.56 14.97 -17.58
C VAL A 351 7.79 13.69 -16.80
N LEU A 352 6.74 12.88 -16.60
CA LEU A 352 6.83 11.58 -15.91
C LEU A 352 7.65 10.56 -16.72
N VAL A 353 7.46 10.50 -18.04
CA VAL A 353 8.25 9.62 -18.92
C VAL A 353 9.74 10.00 -18.90
N GLU A 354 10.07 11.27 -18.99
CA GLU A 354 11.45 11.78 -18.89
C GLU A 354 12.05 11.51 -17.50
N SER A 355 11.24 11.61 -16.45
CA SER A 355 11.66 11.27 -15.08
C SER A 355 12.02 9.79 -14.94
N LEU A 356 11.28 8.89 -15.59
CA LEU A 356 11.61 7.46 -15.64
C LEU A 356 12.91 7.20 -16.41
N ASP A 357 13.18 7.97 -17.47
CA ASP A 357 14.48 7.90 -18.16
C ASP A 357 15.62 8.37 -17.25
N ASP A 358 15.40 9.39 -16.42
CA ASP A 358 16.40 9.82 -15.44
C ASP A 358 16.62 8.74 -14.37
N PHE A 359 15.56 8.17 -13.81
CA PHE A 359 15.66 7.04 -12.88
C PHE A 359 16.45 5.87 -13.48
N SER A 360 16.21 5.56 -14.74
CA SER A 360 16.94 4.53 -15.48
C SER A 360 18.44 4.83 -15.57
N LYS A 361 18.83 6.09 -15.81
CA LYS A 361 20.23 6.53 -15.80
C LYS A 361 20.85 6.42 -14.40
N ARG A 362 20.16 6.90 -13.37
CA ARG A 362 20.63 6.79 -11.97
C ARG A 362 20.86 5.34 -11.57
N TRP A 363 19.94 4.46 -11.96
CA TRP A 363 20.02 3.03 -11.67
C TRP A 363 21.20 2.32 -12.37
N ALA A 364 21.55 2.73 -13.59
CA ALA A 364 22.74 2.20 -14.27
C ALA A 364 24.04 2.56 -13.52
N GLY A 365 24.02 3.63 -12.71
CA GLY A 365 25.16 4.13 -11.97
C GLY A 365 26.22 4.77 -12.86
N PRO A 366 27.24 5.40 -12.27
CA PRO A 366 28.24 6.18 -13.00
C PRO A 366 29.19 5.32 -13.87
N LEU A 367 29.29 4.02 -13.57
CA LEU A 367 30.25 3.11 -14.19
C LEU A 367 29.68 2.36 -15.41
N SER A 368 28.35 2.26 -15.55
CA SER A 368 27.71 1.46 -16.60
C SER A 368 27.10 2.35 -17.70
N ARG A 369 27.82 2.50 -18.82
CA ARG A 369 27.34 3.27 -19.98
C ARG A 369 26.39 2.49 -20.91
N SER A 370 26.16 1.19 -20.70
CA SER A 370 25.73 0.29 -21.78
C SER A 370 24.37 -0.41 -21.63
N LYS A 371 23.61 -0.27 -20.53
CA LYS A 371 22.29 -0.95 -20.39
C LYS A 371 21.26 -0.17 -19.56
N SER A 372 21.05 1.11 -19.83
CA SER A 372 19.99 1.87 -19.13
C SER A 372 18.59 1.31 -19.43
N SER A 373 18.31 0.88 -20.66
CA SER A 373 16.97 0.48 -21.10
C SER A 373 16.42 -0.82 -20.47
N SER A 374 17.24 -1.64 -19.82
CA SER A 374 16.77 -2.89 -19.20
C SER A 374 16.24 -2.72 -17.79
N SER A 375 16.55 -1.61 -17.11
CA SER A 375 16.07 -1.33 -15.75
C SER A 375 14.54 -1.20 -15.71
N LEU A 376 13.95 -1.39 -14.53
CA LEU A 376 12.51 -1.27 -14.34
C LEU A 376 11.96 0.10 -14.78
N PRO A 377 12.58 1.25 -14.40
CA PRO A 377 12.12 2.55 -14.89
C PRO A 377 12.24 2.67 -16.42
N GLY A 378 13.31 2.13 -17.01
CA GLY A 378 13.49 2.11 -18.46
C GLY A 378 12.40 1.30 -19.19
N LYS A 379 12.01 0.15 -18.63
CA LYS A 379 10.91 -0.67 -19.13
C LYS A 379 9.57 0.06 -19.03
N TYR A 380 9.27 0.70 -17.90
CA TYR A 380 8.06 1.52 -17.75
C TYR A 380 8.02 2.69 -18.74
N SER A 381 9.13 3.37 -18.93
CA SER A 381 9.26 4.46 -19.89
C SER A 381 8.99 4.00 -21.33
N ALA A 382 9.60 2.89 -21.75
CA ALA A 382 9.37 2.29 -23.07
C ALA A 382 7.91 1.86 -23.27
N GLN A 383 7.31 1.27 -22.22
CA GLN A 383 5.92 0.84 -22.24
C GLN A 383 4.94 2.01 -22.39
N LEU A 384 5.15 3.11 -21.65
CA LEU A 384 4.32 4.31 -21.76
C LEU A 384 4.39 4.92 -23.17
N ARG A 385 5.59 4.97 -23.77
CA ARG A 385 5.77 5.42 -25.16
C ARG A 385 5.06 4.51 -26.16
N ALA A 386 5.12 3.20 -25.96
CA ALA A 386 4.40 2.24 -26.80
C ALA A 386 2.87 2.39 -26.68
N LEU A 387 2.35 2.58 -25.46
CA LEU A 387 0.93 2.85 -25.22
C LEU A 387 0.49 4.16 -25.89
N HIS A 388 1.26 5.23 -25.71
CA HIS A 388 1.00 6.53 -26.36
C HIS A 388 0.96 6.39 -27.88
N LYS A 389 1.95 5.70 -28.47
CA LYS A 389 2.00 5.44 -29.91
C LYS A 389 0.74 4.71 -30.38
N LYS A 390 0.37 3.62 -29.70
CA LYS A 390 -0.84 2.85 -30.04
C LYS A 390 -2.12 3.70 -29.96
N CYS A 391 -2.24 4.55 -28.94
CA CYS A 391 -3.34 5.50 -28.79
C CYS A 391 -3.40 6.56 -29.91
N THR A 392 -2.25 6.90 -30.51
CA THR A 392 -2.17 7.86 -31.61
C THR A 392 -2.49 7.22 -32.95
N GLU A 393 -2.05 5.97 -33.15
CA GLU A 393 -2.28 5.21 -34.39
C GLU A 393 -3.72 4.69 -34.51
N ASP A 394 -4.36 4.37 -33.38
CA ASP A 394 -5.72 3.86 -33.32
C ASP A 394 -6.62 4.79 -32.46
N PRO A 395 -7.43 5.65 -33.10
CA PRO A 395 -8.36 6.55 -32.41
C PRO A 395 -9.49 5.86 -31.66
N ASP A 396 -9.69 4.55 -31.81
CA ASP A 396 -10.66 3.76 -31.04
C ASP A 396 -10.00 2.97 -29.90
N TYR A 397 -8.66 2.88 -29.89
CA TYR A 397 -7.94 2.23 -28.80
C TYR A 397 -7.99 3.07 -27.51
N SER A 398 -8.41 2.43 -26.42
CA SER A 398 -8.29 2.93 -25.06
C SER A 398 -7.46 1.93 -24.23
N PRO A 399 -6.45 2.40 -23.47
CA PRO A 399 -5.75 1.55 -22.52
C PRO A 399 -6.70 0.97 -21.47
N ASP A 400 -6.39 -0.23 -20.98
CA ASP A 400 -7.09 -0.81 -19.83
C ASP A 400 -6.79 0.00 -18.56
N VAL A 401 -7.86 0.37 -17.85
CA VAL A 401 -7.84 1.21 -16.65
C VAL A 401 -7.04 0.56 -15.52
N VAL A 402 -7.17 -0.77 -15.33
CA VAL A 402 -6.44 -1.53 -14.29
C VAL A 402 -5.30 -2.36 -14.89
N GLY A 403 -5.01 -2.19 -16.18
CA GLY A 403 -4.04 -2.99 -16.93
C GLY A 403 -2.57 -2.79 -16.54
N TYR A 404 -2.28 -1.97 -15.52
CA TYR A 404 -0.90 -1.68 -15.10
C TYR A 404 -0.15 -2.95 -14.67
N SER A 405 -0.83 -3.94 -14.07
CA SER A 405 -0.18 -5.19 -13.64
C SER A 405 0.13 -6.10 -14.83
N THR A 406 -0.82 -6.26 -15.76
CA THR A 406 -0.68 -7.20 -16.89
C THR A 406 0.28 -6.67 -17.96
N ASP A 407 0.20 -5.39 -18.29
CA ASP A 407 0.99 -4.81 -19.37
C ASP A 407 2.48 -4.66 -19.02
N SER A 408 2.82 -4.62 -17.72
CA SER A 408 4.20 -4.39 -17.24
C SER A 408 5.16 -5.56 -17.50
N PHE A 409 4.65 -6.78 -17.75
CA PHE A 409 5.48 -8.00 -17.77
C PHE A 409 5.40 -8.82 -19.07
N ILE A 410 4.51 -8.47 -20.01
CA ILE A 410 4.31 -9.25 -21.26
C ILE A 410 5.57 -9.30 -22.15
N THR A 411 6.54 -8.39 -21.97
CA THR A 411 7.78 -8.41 -22.74
C THR A 411 8.77 -9.53 -22.33
N GLN A 412 8.59 -10.19 -21.18
CA GLN A 412 9.49 -11.27 -20.76
C GLN A 412 9.07 -12.65 -21.32
N THR A 413 7.78 -12.92 -21.48
CA THR A 413 7.30 -14.24 -21.93
C THR A 413 7.55 -14.51 -23.42
N SER A 414 7.54 -13.48 -24.28
CA SER A 414 7.85 -13.67 -25.71
C SER A 414 9.28 -14.15 -25.96
N ASN A 415 10.26 -13.77 -25.14
CA ASN A 415 11.64 -14.19 -25.34
C ASN A 415 11.89 -15.67 -24.96
N TYR A 416 11.13 -16.23 -24.01
CA TYR A 416 11.25 -17.66 -23.66
C TYR A 416 10.59 -18.58 -24.69
N LEU A 417 9.53 -18.12 -25.38
CA LEU A 417 8.88 -18.88 -26.44
C LEU A 417 9.68 -18.86 -27.76
N SER A 418 10.43 -17.79 -28.04
CA SER A 418 11.25 -17.68 -29.26
C SER A 418 12.58 -18.45 -29.19
N GLN A 419 13.08 -18.79 -28.00
CA GLN A 419 14.29 -19.61 -27.84
C GLN A 419 14.02 -21.13 -27.81
N GLY A 420 12.76 -21.56 -27.68
CA GLY A 420 12.38 -22.99 -27.64
C GLY A 420 12.17 -23.66 -29.00
N GLN A 421 12.24 -22.93 -30.12
CA GLN A 421 11.97 -23.47 -31.46
C GLN A 421 13.22 -23.85 -32.27
N ALA A 422 14.43 -23.61 -31.77
CA ALA A 422 15.67 -23.92 -32.51
C ALA A 422 16.34 -25.26 -32.15
N ASP A 423 15.97 -25.93 -31.04
CA ASP A 423 16.72 -27.09 -30.53
C ASP A 423 15.95 -28.43 -30.48
N ASN A 424 14.76 -28.53 -31.09
CA ASN A 424 13.94 -29.76 -31.06
C ASN A 424 13.99 -30.62 -32.33
N GLN A 425 15.11 -30.60 -33.06
CA GLN A 425 15.46 -31.62 -34.05
C GLN A 425 16.60 -32.51 -33.54
N ARG A 426 16.39 -33.22 -32.42
CA ARG A 426 17.11 -34.46 -32.06
C ARG A 426 16.60 -34.98 -30.71
N SER A 427 15.53 -35.77 -30.74
CA SER A 427 15.33 -36.94 -29.86
C SER A 427 13.87 -37.39 -29.96
N SER A 428 13.60 -38.18 -30.99
CA SER A 428 12.42 -39.02 -31.06
C SER A 428 12.75 -40.35 -30.41
N GLN A 429 12.23 -40.63 -29.21
CA GLN A 429 11.80 -41.95 -28.74
C GLN A 429 11.44 -41.92 -27.24
N ALA A 430 10.13 -41.89 -26.92
CA ALA A 430 9.49 -42.71 -25.88
C ALA A 430 8.01 -42.32 -25.74
N ARG A 431 7.11 -43.25 -26.08
CA ARG A 431 5.66 -43.22 -25.81
C ARG A 431 5.40 -43.82 -24.42
N ALA A 432 4.47 -43.23 -23.65
CA ALA A 432 3.27 -43.89 -23.07
C ALA A 432 2.56 -42.96 -22.06
N VAL A 433 1.36 -42.46 -22.37
CA VAL A 433 0.04 -42.86 -21.79
C VAL A 433 -0.17 -42.50 -20.31
N VAL A 434 -1.04 -41.52 -20.02
CA VAL A 434 -1.97 -41.56 -18.87
C VAL A 434 -3.29 -40.88 -19.26
N ALA A 435 -4.38 -41.58 -18.97
CA ALA A 435 -5.77 -41.26 -19.25
C ALA A 435 -6.46 -40.50 -18.10
N SER A 436 -7.53 -39.80 -18.44
CA SER A 436 -8.49 -39.13 -17.57
C SER A 436 -9.41 -40.10 -16.84
N SER A 437 -9.79 -39.80 -15.59
CA SER A 437 -11.11 -40.16 -15.06
C SER A 437 -11.45 -39.42 -13.76
N ALA A 438 -12.60 -38.74 -13.78
CA ALA A 438 -13.31 -38.21 -12.62
C ALA A 438 -14.03 -39.34 -11.87
N LEU A 439 -14.19 -39.22 -10.55
CA LEU A 439 -15.25 -39.91 -9.81
C LEU A 439 -15.81 -39.02 -8.71
N GLN A 440 -17.13 -39.11 -8.62
CA GLN A 440 -18.08 -38.38 -7.80
C GLN A 440 -18.68 -39.38 -6.80
N ASN A 441 -19.04 -38.95 -5.59
CA ASN A 441 -19.98 -39.69 -4.75
C ASN A 441 -20.74 -38.74 -3.82
N SER A 442 -22.05 -38.96 -3.76
CA SER A 442 -23.08 -38.26 -3.01
C SER A 442 -23.74 -39.28 -2.08
N PHE A 443 -24.15 -38.87 -0.87
CA PHE A 443 -25.25 -39.51 -0.12
C PHE A 443 -25.93 -38.52 0.86
N ASP A 444 -27.25 -38.38 0.66
CA ASP A 444 -28.33 -37.77 1.45
C ASP A 444 -28.68 -38.64 2.69
N SER A 445 -29.45 -38.33 3.73
CA SER A 445 -30.38 -37.25 4.13
C SER A 445 -30.85 -37.51 5.59
N GLY A 446 -31.48 -36.55 6.30
CA GLY A 446 -32.26 -36.84 7.54
C GLY A 446 -32.67 -35.66 8.43
N THR A 447 -33.93 -35.21 8.32
CA THR A 447 -34.66 -34.13 9.04
C THR A 447 -35.21 -34.48 10.43
N GLN A 448 -35.37 -33.50 11.36
CA GLN A 448 -36.58 -33.31 12.23
C GLN A 448 -36.59 -31.98 13.05
N ARG A 449 -37.78 -31.59 13.54
CA ARG A 449 -38.30 -30.23 13.86
C ARG A 449 -38.64 -29.99 15.36
N SER A 450 -38.50 -28.72 15.79
CA SER A 450 -39.39 -27.87 16.66
C SER A 450 -39.46 -28.02 18.21
N ILE A 451 -39.49 -26.87 18.94
CA ILE A 451 -40.59 -26.35 19.83
C ILE A 451 -40.15 -25.06 20.61
N LEU A 452 -41.10 -24.16 20.93
CA LEU A 452 -41.01 -22.77 21.45
C LEU A 452 -41.66 -22.57 22.87
N ASN A 453 -41.40 -21.37 23.47
CA ASN A 453 -42.12 -20.56 24.53
C ASN A 453 -41.71 -20.64 26.04
N PRO A 454 -42.05 -19.66 26.94
CA PRO A 454 -42.23 -18.17 26.88
C PRO A 454 -41.67 -17.34 28.12
N GLY A 455 -41.80 -15.97 28.14
CA GLY A 455 -41.20 -14.92 29.04
C GLY A 455 -41.69 -14.77 30.53
N PRO A 456 -41.72 -13.60 31.27
CA PRO A 456 -41.57 -12.13 30.95
C PRO A 456 -40.73 -11.28 32.01
N PRO A 457 -41.02 -10.00 32.42
CA PRO A 457 -40.51 -8.71 31.87
C PRO A 457 -39.86 -7.72 32.89
N GLY A 458 -39.23 -6.63 32.41
CA GLY A 458 -38.89 -5.43 33.21
C GLY A 458 -37.93 -4.45 32.49
N GLY A 459 -38.33 -3.18 32.30
CA GLY A 459 -37.67 -2.24 31.38
C GLY A 459 -36.86 -1.10 32.02
N HIS A 460 -36.12 -0.35 31.19
CA HIS A 460 -35.96 1.11 31.25
C HIS A 460 -35.26 1.65 29.99
N LEU A 461 -35.57 2.90 29.64
CA LEU A 461 -35.35 3.61 28.37
C LEU A 461 -33.90 4.09 28.12
N SER A 462 -33.48 4.18 26.85
CA SER A 462 -32.42 5.10 26.36
C SER A 462 -32.52 5.36 24.84
N PHE A 463 -32.41 6.64 24.47
CA PHE A 463 -32.61 7.24 23.14
C PHE A 463 -31.48 6.93 22.13
N LEU A 464 -31.83 6.24 21.04
CA LEU A 464 -31.24 6.22 19.68
C LEU A 464 -32.33 5.61 18.76
N PRO A 465 -32.44 5.93 17.45
CA PRO A 465 -33.39 5.23 16.59
C PRO A 465 -32.89 3.79 16.38
N GLN A 466 -33.31 2.89 17.27
CA GLN A 466 -33.11 1.45 17.14
C GLN A 466 -33.96 0.94 15.98
N ILE A 467 -33.31 0.37 14.98
CA ILE A 467 -33.96 -0.48 13.98
C ILE A 467 -34.32 -1.79 14.70
N SER A 468 -35.60 -1.95 15.03
CA SER A 468 -36.15 -3.19 15.60
C SER A 468 -36.13 -4.33 14.57
N PRO A 469 -35.96 -5.60 14.99
CA PRO A 469 -36.06 -6.74 14.08
C PRO A 469 -37.54 -7.04 13.81
N THR A 470 -38.04 -6.66 12.64
CA THR A 470 -39.38 -7.03 12.18
C THR A 470 -39.38 -8.42 11.53
N ASN A 471 -40.45 -9.16 11.82
CA ASN A 471 -40.84 -10.50 11.36
C ASN A 471 -40.41 -10.91 9.93
N PRO A 472 -40.15 -12.21 9.69
CA PRO A 472 -39.94 -12.74 8.35
C PRO A 472 -41.31 -12.88 7.67
N GLY A 473 -41.58 -12.04 6.68
CA GLY A 473 -42.74 -12.23 5.82
C GLY A 473 -43.44 -10.96 5.36
N VAL A 474 -42.69 -9.97 4.86
CA VAL A 474 -43.19 -9.02 3.86
C VAL A 474 -41.98 -8.61 3.02
N GLU A 475 -42.00 -8.92 1.72
CA GLU A 475 -41.11 -8.27 0.74
C GLU A 475 -41.44 -6.77 0.76
N HIS A 476 -40.67 -6.01 1.52
CA HIS A 476 -40.69 -4.56 1.48
C HIS A 476 -39.45 -4.11 0.70
N ASN A 477 -39.67 -3.70 -0.55
CA ASN A 477 -38.75 -2.85 -1.29
C ASN A 477 -38.39 -1.65 -0.40
N SER A 478 -37.23 -1.71 0.24
CA SER A 478 -36.63 -0.54 0.89
C SER A 478 -36.35 0.51 -0.20
N PRO A 479 -36.45 1.81 0.12
CA PRO A 479 -35.96 2.85 -0.77
C PRO A 479 -34.43 2.75 -0.91
N ASP A 480 -34.03 1.93 -1.88
CA ASP A 480 -32.80 1.90 -2.69
C ASP A 480 -31.52 2.40 -1.99
N GLU A 481 -30.97 1.59 -1.07
CA GLU A 481 -29.69 1.83 -0.37
C GLU A 481 -28.53 2.22 -1.32
N LEU A 482 -28.52 1.63 -2.52
CA LEU A 482 -27.54 1.95 -3.56
C LEU A 482 -27.65 3.40 -4.04
N SER A 483 -28.88 3.90 -4.18
CA SER A 483 -29.15 5.29 -4.53
C SER A 483 -28.80 6.24 -3.38
N ALA A 484 -28.99 5.81 -2.12
CA ALA A 484 -28.55 6.58 -0.96
C ALA A 484 -27.01 6.71 -0.90
N ILE A 485 -26.27 5.61 -1.11
CA ILE A 485 -24.80 5.62 -1.16
C ILE A 485 -24.30 6.48 -2.32
N SER A 486 -24.89 6.33 -3.50
CA SER A 486 -24.59 7.17 -4.68
C SER A 486 -24.83 8.66 -4.38
N THR A 487 -25.93 9.00 -3.69
CA THR A 487 -26.23 10.38 -3.30
C THR A 487 -25.17 10.95 -2.36
N VAL A 488 -24.73 10.17 -1.36
CA VAL A 488 -23.67 10.60 -0.42
C VAL A 488 -22.32 10.78 -1.12
N LEU A 489 -22.00 9.96 -2.11
CA LEU A 489 -20.77 10.11 -2.91
C LEU A 489 -20.81 11.31 -3.86
N MET A 490 -22.01 11.81 -4.17
CA MET A 490 -22.25 13.00 -4.99
C MET A 490 -22.50 14.25 -4.13
N ASP A 491 -22.47 14.11 -2.81
CA ASP A 491 -22.65 15.22 -1.89
C ASP A 491 -21.49 16.22 -2.01
N GLN A 492 -21.80 17.50 -1.89
CA GLN A 492 -20.83 18.56 -2.11
C GLN A 492 -19.70 18.53 -1.08
N ASP A 493 -20.00 18.20 0.18
CA ASP A 493 -18.98 18.14 1.24
C ASP A 493 -18.00 16.98 0.98
N PHE A 494 -18.51 15.86 0.45
CA PHE A 494 -17.67 14.72 0.08
C PHE A 494 -16.80 15.03 -1.14
N MET A 495 -17.35 15.68 -2.17
CA MET A 495 -16.56 16.04 -3.35
C MET A 495 -15.46 17.05 -2.99
N GLN A 496 -15.72 18.02 -2.13
CA GLN A 496 -14.75 19.08 -1.79
C GLN A 496 -13.59 18.64 -0.88
N LEU A 497 -13.53 17.37 -0.45
CA LEU A 497 -12.42 16.88 0.36
C LEU A 497 -11.07 17.01 -0.36
N ASP A 498 -10.10 17.58 0.36
CA ASP A 498 -8.71 17.71 -0.07
C ASP A 498 -7.99 16.35 0.00
N ARG A 499 -7.91 15.69 -1.16
CA ARG A 499 -7.44 14.31 -1.31
C ARG A 499 -5.95 14.19 -1.65
N VAL A 500 -5.48 15.08 -2.51
CA VAL A 500 -4.18 14.93 -3.18
C VAL A 500 -3.12 15.67 -2.39
N ILE A 501 -1.98 15.04 -2.13
CA ILE A 501 -0.83 15.75 -1.56
C ILE A 501 -0.18 16.56 -2.66
N SER A 502 -0.24 17.88 -2.51
CA SER A 502 0.46 18.82 -3.38
C SER A 502 1.92 18.98 -2.95
N PHE A 503 2.77 19.51 -3.83
CA PHE A 503 4.10 19.90 -3.37
C PHE A 503 4.06 21.00 -2.30
N ASP A 504 3.10 21.92 -2.34
CA ASP A 504 3.05 23.01 -1.38
C ASP A 504 2.66 22.52 0.03
N ASP A 505 2.00 21.37 0.13
CA ASP A 505 1.85 20.62 1.39
C ASP A 505 3.20 20.15 1.96
N MET A 506 4.29 20.18 1.18
CA MET A 506 5.64 19.73 1.54
C MET A 506 6.60 20.89 1.92
N MET A 507 6.12 22.14 2.09
CA MET A 507 6.95 23.36 2.09
C MET A 507 8.22 23.35 2.98
N PHE A 508 9.38 23.18 2.32
CA PHE A 508 10.72 23.50 2.83
C PHE A 508 11.00 25.01 2.63
N THR A 509 11.31 25.79 3.67
CA THR A 509 11.56 27.24 3.55
C THR A 509 13.05 27.61 3.54
N ALA A 510 13.42 28.58 2.68
CA ALA A 510 14.77 29.15 2.50
C ALA A 510 14.94 30.47 3.27
N GLN A 511 16.13 30.77 3.82
CA GLN A 511 16.43 32.02 4.55
C GLN A 511 17.87 32.56 4.41
N THR A 512 17.99 33.87 4.68
CA THR A 512 19.07 34.83 4.38
C THR A 512 20.27 34.81 5.33
N ILE A 513 21.44 35.22 4.80
CA ILE A 513 22.76 35.22 5.43
C ILE A 513 23.00 36.50 6.25
N ASP A 514 23.55 36.35 7.46
CA ASP A 514 24.53 37.29 8.00
C ASP A 514 25.87 36.55 8.16
N ASP A 515 26.93 37.18 7.68
CA ASP A 515 28.29 36.68 7.53
C ASP A 515 28.92 36.24 8.87
N GLN A 516 29.40 34.99 8.93
CA GLN A 516 30.68 34.64 9.56
C GLN A 516 31.11 33.20 9.23
N GLY A 517 32.27 33.08 8.57
CA GLY A 517 32.73 31.90 7.86
C GLY A 517 33.21 30.72 8.72
N GLY A 518 33.02 29.53 8.16
CA GLY A 518 33.63 28.27 8.58
C GLY A 518 33.29 27.16 7.58
N ALA A 519 34.30 26.65 6.88
CA ALA A 519 34.14 25.70 5.77
C ALA A 519 33.62 24.32 6.22
N PHE A 520 32.62 23.78 5.51
CA PHE A 520 32.12 22.40 5.66
C PHE A 520 32.92 21.45 4.76
N SER A 521 33.52 20.40 5.36
CA SER A 521 34.27 19.36 4.66
C SER A 521 33.35 18.22 4.21
N MET A 522 33.28 17.98 2.89
CA MET A 522 32.76 16.75 2.28
C MET A 522 33.73 15.59 2.57
N ASN A 523 33.35 14.60 3.40
CA ASN A 523 33.98 13.27 3.45
C ASN A 523 33.26 12.36 4.47
N ASN A 524 31.96 12.07 4.33
CA ASN A 524 31.34 11.00 5.13
C ASN A 524 30.11 10.40 4.43
N TRP A 525 30.35 9.79 3.27
CA TRP A 525 29.50 8.71 2.75
C TRP A 525 30.37 7.46 2.66
N THR A 526 30.39 6.67 3.72
CA THR A 526 30.77 5.26 3.68
C THR A 526 29.85 4.51 4.63
N LEU A 527 29.38 3.35 4.14
CA LEU A 527 28.53 2.40 4.84
C LEU A 527 28.92 2.23 6.31
N GLY A 528 27.92 2.33 7.18
CA GLY A 528 27.89 1.84 8.55
C GLY A 528 26.49 1.35 8.82
#